data_AF-A0A969XQJ2-F1
#
_entry.id   AF-A0A969XQJ2-F1
#
_cell.length_a   1.000
_cell.length_b   1.000
_cell.length_c   1.000
_cell.angle_alpha   90.00
_cell.angle_beta   90.00
_cell.angle_gamma   90.00
#
_symmetry.space_group_name_H-M   'P 1'
#
loop_
_entity.id
_entity.type
_entity.pdbx_description
1 polymer ?
#
loop_
_entity_poly.entity_id
_entity_poly.type
_entity_poly.pdbx_seq_one_letter_code
_entity_poly.pdbx_strand_id
1 'polypeptide(L)'
;PVFRQEMNVAYYADLEAAYEAQEWARVVELSDRLWSTDPEYRRAQVEGMLFDAFIHSAEELIAEARVEEAIRLYDRALQLQPGVAGVERARDLATLYMEAMTYWGADWGLVLEPLGSLYEMAPGYLDVADRLYDAAVAYGDLFAQQGDWCVAVTQYDRALDTRYDAAVASRREEIAAYCRVSPTDTPEGTPGPEGWPTPSGAFVGRVVEQTPLESDKIYIRGRVLDRNGRGVGGVVVKIQAWDWSVTHVSDGNGLFSFDGLNQPVAYTLSLENYPGASVEAPGEWGKITWVEFKERG
;
A
#
# COMPACT_ATOMS: atom_id res chain seq x y z
N PRO A 1 -46.83 -4.10 -25.30
CA PRO A 1 -46.08 -3.25 -26.27
C PRO A 1 -46.29 -1.75 -25.99
N VAL A 2 -47.52 -1.25 -26.03
CA VAL A 2 -47.83 0.18 -25.81
C VAL A 2 -47.56 0.62 -24.36
N PHE A 3 -48.07 -0.12 -23.37
CA PHE A 3 -47.85 0.19 -21.94
C PHE A 3 -46.37 0.23 -21.53
N ARG A 4 -45.54 -0.67 -22.10
CA ARG A 4 -44.08 -0.67 -21.86
C ARG A 4 -43.43 0.60 -22.43
N GLN A 5 -43.86 1.02 -23.62
CA GLN A 5 -43.33 2.20 -24.28
C GLN A 5 -43.71 3.50 -23.54
N GLU A 6 -44.95 3.60 -23.06
CA GLU A 6 -45.40 4.72 -22.21
C GLU A 6 -44.61 4.81 -20.91
N MET A 7 -44.34 3.66 -20.27
CA MET A 7 -43.57 3.58 -19.04
C MET A 7 -42.09 3.98 -19.24
N ASN A 8 -41.45 3.53 -20.34
CA ASN A 8 -40.08 3.94 -20.67
C ASN A 8 -39.97 5.45 -20.90
N VAL A 9 -40.97 6.06 -21.56
CA VAL A 9 -41.02 7.52 -21.77
C VAL A 9 -41.12 8.26 -20.43
N ALA A 10 -41.98 7.78 -19.52
CA ALA A 10 -42.12 8.38 -18.20
C ALA A 10 -40.83 8.27 -17.36
N TYR A 11 -40.23 7.08 -17.27
CA TYR A 11 -38.98 6.90 -16.53
C TYR A 11 -37.81 7.72 -17.10
N TYR A 12 -37.73 7.85 -18.43
CA TYR A 12 -36.71 8.66 -19.04
C TYR A 12 -36.92 10.16 -18.80
N ALA A 13 -38.17 10.65 -18.79
CA ALA A 13 -38.45 12.03 -18.42
C ALA A 13 -38.12 12.33 -16.94
N ASP A 14 -38.44 11.41 -16.04
CA ASP A 14 -38.05 11.50 -14.63
C ASP A 14 -36.52 11.50 -14.46
N LEU A 15 -35.82 10.70 -15.28
CA LEU A 15 -34.36 10.60 -15.30
C LEU A 15 -33.72 11.92 -15.74
N GLU A 16 -34.21 12.52 -16.83
CA GLU A 16 -33.75 13.83 -17.30
C GLU A 16 -33.97 14.91 -16.23
N ALA A 17 -35.15 14.93 -15.59
CA ALA A 17 -35.44 15.87 -14.51
C ALA A 17 -34.50 15.70 -13.30
N ALA A 18 -34.23 14.45 -12.89
CA ALA A 18 -33.30 14.15 -11.81
C ALA A 18 -31.86 14.58 -12.17
N TYR A 19 -31.45 14.37 -13.41
CA TYR A 19 -30.14 14.79 -13.90
C TYR A 19 -30.00 16.31 -13.94
N GLU A 20 -31.00 17.03 -14.44
CA GLU A 20 -31.03 18.50 -14.41
C GLU A 20 -31.03 19.06 -12.99
N ALA A 21 -31.66 18.36 -12.05
CA ALA A 21 -31.66 18.70 -10.62
C ALA A 21 -30.40 18.25 -9.86
N GLN A 22 -29.46 17.58 -10.53
CA GLN A 22 -28.24 17.02 -9.92
C GLN A 22 -28.51 16.00 -8.81
N GLU A 23 -29.65 15.30 -8.88
CA GLU A 23 -30.03 14.26 -7.94
C GLU A 23 -29.35 12.93 -8.32
N TRP A 24 -28.03 12.84 -8.16
CA TRP A 24 -27.21 11.74 -8.70
C TRP A 24 -27.66 10.34 -8.24
N ALA A 25 -28.01 10.19 -6.96
CA ALA A 25 -28.57 8.94 -6.43
C ALA A 25 -29.88 8.55 -7.14
N ARG A 26 -30.71 9.54 -7.49
CA ARG A 26 -31.97 9.33 -8.20
C ARG A 26 -31.74 8.99 -9.68
N VAL A 27 -30.72 9.58 -10.30
CA VAL A 27 -30.27 9.25 -11.66
C VAL A 27 -29.88 7.77 -11.77
N VAL A 28 -29.10 7.26 -10.82
CA VAL A 28 -28.72 5.83 -10.77
C VAL A 28 -29.96 4.94 -10.63
N GLU A 29 -30.84 5.25 -9.67
CA GLU A 29 -32.06 4.46 -9.43
C GLU A 29 -32.99 4.40 -10.65
N LEU A 30 -33.22 5.54 -11.31
CA LEU A 30 -34.08 5.63 -12.49
C LEU A 30 -33.44 4.93 -13.70
N SER A 31 -32.12 5.00 -13.85
CA SER A 31 -31.38 4.28 -14.89
C SER A 31 -31.52 2.76 -14.73
N ASP A 32 -31.35 2.23 -13.52
CA ASP A 32 -31.52 0.80 -13.22
C ASP A 32 -32.95 0.33 -13.52
N ARG A 33 -33.97 1.12 -13.15
CA ARG A 33 -35.37 0.82 -13.46
C ARG A 33 -35.63 0.79 -14.96
N LEU A 34 -35.11 1.77 -15.69
CA LEU A 34 -35.25 1.85 -17.14
C LEU A 34 -34.58 0.66 -17.83
N TRP A 35 -33.35 0.31 -17.45
CA TRP A 35 -32.64 -0.85 -17.99
C TRP A 35 -33.28 -2.19 -17.63
N SER A 36 -33.85 -2.33 -16.43
CA SER A 36 -34.60 -3.55 -16.08
C SER A 36 -35.82 -3.79 -16.99
N THR A 37 -36.35 -2.72 -17.59
CA THR A 37 -37.51 -2.77 -18.47
C THR A 37 -37.12 -2.88 -19.95
N ASP A 38 -36.17 -2.05 -20.38
CA ASP A 38 -35.73 -1.93 -21.77
C ASP A 38 -34.29 -1.36 -21.84
N PRO A 39 -33.26 -2.23 -21.85
CA PRO A 39 -31.85 -1.81 -21.87
C PRO A 39 -31.42 -0.98 -23.07
N GLU A 40 -32.13 -1.09 -24.20
CA GLU A 40 -31.76 -0.42 -25.45
C GLU A 40 -32.46 0.93 -25.62
N TYR A 41 -33.40 1.27 -24.72
CA TYR A 41 -34.13 2.52 -24.79
C TYR A 41 -33.21 3.71 -24.50
N ARG A 42 -32.91 4.51 -25.53
CA ARG A 42 -32.06 5.70 -25.43
C ARG A 42 -30.74 5.43 -24.72
N ARG A 43 -30.18 4.25 -24.98
CA ARG A 43 -29.02 3.70 -24.26
C ARG A 43 -27.89 4.70 -24.10
N ALA A 44 -27.45 5.35 -25.17
CA ALA A 44 -26.36 6.32 -25.14
C ALA A 44 -26.65 7.53 -24.23
N GLN A 45 -27.88 8.03 -24.19
CA GLN A 45 -28.26 9.15 -23.31
C GLN A 45 -28.28 8.72 -21.85
N VAL A 46 -28.82 7.53 -21.57
CA VAL A 46 -28.86 6.96 -20.21
C VAL A 46 -27.45 6.68 -19.70
N GLU A 47 -26.59 6.05 -20.53
CA GLU A 47 -25.19 5.80 -20.19
C GLU A 47 -24.42 7.11 -19.92
N GLY A 48 -24.68 8.18 -20.70
CA GLY A 48 -24.08 9.50 -20.45
C GLY A 48 -24.50 10.11 -19.11
N MET A 49 -25.80 10.12 -18.79
CA MET A 49 -26.28 10.64 -17.50
C MET A 49 -25.78 9.79 -16.31
N LEU A 50 -25.70 8.47 -16.50
CA LEU A 50 -25.22 7.55 -15.47
C LEU A 50 -23.72 7.69 -15.22
N PHE A 51 -22.94 7.95 -16.28
CA PHE A 51 -21.51 8.25 -16.17
C PHE A 51 -21.27 9.47 -15.27
N ASP A 52 -21.96 10.58 -15.52
CA ASP A 52 -21.84 11.80 -14.72
C ASP A 52 -22.31 11.57 -13.27
N ALA A 53 -23.42 10.83 -13.08
CA ALA A 53 -23.93 10.50 -11.75
C ALA A 53 -22.92 9.67 -10.95
N PHE A 54 -22.22 8.72 -11.57
CA PHE A 54 -21.19 7.95 -10.90
C PHE A 54 -19.99 8.80 -10.49
N ILE A 55 -19.55 9.75 -11.32
CA ILE A 55 -18.43 10.64 -10.98
C ILE A 55 -18.79 11.52 -9.79
N HIS A 56 -19.93 12.21 -9.85
CA HIS A 56 -20.32 13.13 -8.77
C HIS A 56 -20.62 12.38 -7.46
N SER A 57 -21.27 11.22 -7.53
CA SER A 57 -21.45 10.38 -6.35
C SER A 57 -20.11 9.89 -5.77
N ALA A 58 -19.12 9.59 -6.62
CA ALA A 58 -17.79 9.22 -6.16
C ALA A 58 -17.08 10.39 -5.47
N GLU A 59 -17.20 11.61 -6.01
CA GLU A 59 -16.65 12.82 -5.39
C GLU A 59 -17.26 13.10 -4.00
N GLU A 60 -18.58 12.92 -3.85
CA GLU A 60 -19.27 13.00 -2.56
C GLU A 60 -18.74 11.93 -1.58
N LEU A 61 -18.56 10.69 -2.04
CA LEU A 61 -17.99 9.61 -1.23
C LEU A 61 -16.54 9.89 -0.82
N ILE A 62 -15.73 10.51 -1.68
CA ILE A 62 -14.40 10.99 -1.31
C ILE A 62 -14.51 12.03 -0.19
N ALA A 63 -15.40 13.02 -0.30
CA ALA A 63 -15.60 14.02 0.75
C ALA A 63 -16.06 13.41 2.10
N GLU A 64 -16.76 12.28 2.06
CA GLU A 64 -17.15 11.48 3.23
C GLU A 64 -16.06 10.48 3.72
N ALA A 65 -14.88 10.48 3.10
CA ALA A 65 -13.81 9.50 3.32
C ALA A 65 -14.21 8.03 3.08
N ARG A 66 -15.24 7.79 2.26
CA ARG A 66 -15.72 6.46 1.84
C ARG A 66 -15.05 6.02 0.54
N VAL A 67 -13.73 5.96 0.57
CA VAL A 67 -12.86 5.86 -0.61
C VAL A 67 -13.05 4.57 -1.41
N GLU A 68 -13.22 3.42 -0.75
CA GLU A 68 -13.49 2.14 -1.44
C GLU A 68 -14.76 2.19 -2.30
N GLU A 69 -15.80 2.85 -1.81
CA GLU A 69 -17.06 2.98 -2.53
C GLU A 69 -16.91 3.93 -3.71
N ALA A 70 -16.16 5.02 -3.55
CA ALA A 70 -15.82 5.95 -4.63
C ALA A 70 -15.05 5.24 -5.77
N ILE A 71 -14.06 4.39 -5.45
CA ILE A 71 -13.31 3.60 -6.44
C ILE A 71 -14.28 2.75 -7.28
N ARG A 72 -15.24 2.06 -6.64
CA ARG A 72 -16.23 1.24 -7.37
C ARG A 72 -17.08 2.07 -8.33
N LEU A 73 -17.41 3.31 -7.97
CA LEU A 73 -18.18 4.20 -8.85
C LEU A 73 -17.32 4.72 -10.01
N TYR A 74 -16.07 5.09 -9.78
CA TYR A 74 -15.15 5.42 -10.87
C TYR A 74 -14.94 4.26 -11.83
N ASP A 75 -14.78 3.03 -11.32
CA ASP A 75 -14.67 1.83 -12.16
C ASP A 75 -15.94 1.62 -13.01
N ARG A 76 -17.14 1.86 -12.45
CA ARG A 76 -18.41 1.79 -13.20
C ARG A 76 -18.51 2.90 -14.26
N ALA A 77 -18.09 4.12 -13.94
CA ALA A 77 -18.03 5.20 -14.92
C ALA A 77 -17.10 4.83 -16.09
N LEU A 78 -15.91 4.30 -15.81
CA LEU A 78 -14.95 3.88 -16.82
C LEU A 78 -15.39 2.66 -17.64
N GLN A 79 -16.29 1.82 -17.11
CA GLN A 79 -16.94 0.76 -17.88
C GLN A 79 -17.91 1.33 -18.93
N LEU A 80 -18.61 2.41 -18.62
CA LEU A 80 -19.50 3.11 -19.56
C LEU A 80 -18.70 3.89 -20.59
N GLN A 81 -17.67 4.62 -20.14
CA GLN A 81 -16.84 5.45 -21.00
C GLN A 81 -15.34 5.27 -20.63
N PRO A 82 -14.63 4.35 -21.31
CA PRO A 82 -13.21 4.12 -21.09
C PRO A 82 -12.32 5.29 -21.55
N GLY A 83 -11.14 5.45 -20.95
CA GLY A 83 -10.11 6.39 -21.43
C GLY A 83 -10.33 7.85 -21.02
N VAL A 84 -11.21 8.13 -20.06
CA VAL A 84 -11.44 9.48 -19.55
C VAL A 84 -10.39 9.81 -18.50
N ALA A 85 -9.31 10.46 -18.93
CA ALA A 85 -8.11 10.72 -18.12
C ALA A 85 -8.39 11.37 -16.74
N GLY A 86 -9.42 12.22 -16.63
CA GLY A 86 -9.81 12.82 -15.35
C GLY A 86 -10.34 11.80 -14.34
N VAL A 87 -11.17 10.86 -14.81
CA VAL A 87 -11.76 9.79 -13.99
C VAL A 87 -10.73 8.72 -13.66
N GLU A 88 -9.87 8.37 -14.62
CA GLU A 88 -8.74 7.46 -14.39
C GLU A 88 -7.82 8.02 -13.30
N ARG A 89 -7.45 9.31 -13.40
CA ARG A 89 -6.65 9.96 -12.35
C ARG A 89 -7.36 9.94 -11.00
N ALA A 90 -8.66 10.27 -10.94
CA ALA A 90 -9.40 10.27 -9.67
C ALA A 90 -9.43 8.87 -9.02
N ARG A 91 -9.64 7.83 -9.83
CA ARG A 91 -9.59 6.42 -9.42
C ARG A 91 -8.20 6.01 -8.93
N ASP A 92 -7.14 6.45 -9.60
CA ASP A 92 -5.76 6.12 -9.23
C ASP A 92 -5.35 6.78 -7.92
N LEU A 93 -5.69 8.06 -7.70
CA LEU A 93 -5.45 8.74 -6.42
C LEU A 93 -6.19 8.06 -5.26
N ALA A 94 -7.46 7.68 -5.48
CA ALA A 94 -8.24 6.93 -4.50
C ALA A 94 -7.65 5.55 -4.20
N THR A 95 -7.11 4.87 -5.23
CA THR A 95 -6.48 3.56 -5.09
C THR A 95 -5.21 3.65 -4.26
N LEU A 96 -4.32 4.62 -4.52
CA LEU A 96 -3.11 4.84 -3.72
C LEU A 96 -3.44 5.10 -2.24
N TYR A 97 -4.46 5.92 -1.99
CA TYR A 97 -4.92 6.15 -0.63
C TYR A 97 -5.35 4.85 0.06
N MET A 98 -6.16 4.02 -0.62
CA MET A 98 -6.63 2.75 -0.04
C MET A 98 -5.54 1.69 0.11
N GLU A 99 -4.57 1.66 -0.79
CA GLU A 99 -3.39 0.80 -0.69
C GLU A 99 -2.63 1.11 0.60
N ALA A 100 -2.34 2.39 0.86
CA ALA A 100 -1.73 2.81 2.12
C ALA A 100 -2.57 2.39 3.34
N MET A 101 -3.89 2.57 3.28
CA MET A 101 -4.77 2.27 4.41
C MET A 101 -4.84 0.77 4.74
N THR A 102 -4.61 -0.08 3.74
CA THR A 102 -4.57 -1.54 3.92
C THR A 102 -3.42 -1.97 4.85
N TYR A 103 -2.29 -1.25 4.81
CA TYR A 103 -1.09 -1.56 5.60
C TYR A 103 -0.94 -0.70 6.86
N TRP A 104 -1.90 0.20 7.12
CA TRP A 104 -1.82 1.14 8.24
C TRP A 104 -1.67 0.43 9.58
N GLY A 105 -0.60 0.75 10.31
CA GLY A 105 -0.28 0.12 11.60
C GLY A 105 0.31 -1.30 11.51
N ALA A 106 0.36 -1.90 10.32
CA ALA A 106 0.94 -3.22 10.08
C ALA A 106 2.35 -3.12 9.49
N ASP A 107 2.53 -2.31 8.44
CA ASP A 107 3.81 -2.09 7.78
C ASP A 107 3.92 -0.64 7.33
N TRP A 108 4.69 0.16 8.06
CA TRP A 108 4.85 1.59 7.76
C TRP A 108 5.61 1.86 6.47
N GLY A 109 6.46 0.94 6.01
CA GLY A 109 7.14 1.07 4.72
C GLY A 109 6.13 1.01 3.57
N LEU A 110 5.23 0.02 3.61
CA LEU A 110 4.15 -0.14 2.63
C LEU A 110 3.05 0.93 2.74
N VAL A 111 2.97 1.65 3.86
CA VAL A 111 2.11 2.83 4.00
C VAL A 111 2.73 4.07 3.35
N LEU A 112 4.02 4.31 3.60
CA LEU A 112 4.70 5.55 3.20
C LEU A 112 4.91 5.66 1.69
N GLU A 113 5.13 4.56 0.98
CA GLU A 113 5.31 4.58 -0.48
C GLU A 113 4.07 5.11 -1.24
N PRO A 114 2.88 4.52 -1.08
CA PRO A 114 1.69 5.03 -1.77
C PRO A 114 1.26 6.41 -1.27
N LEU A 115 1.41 6.73 0.04
CA LEU A 115 1.11 8.08 0.55
C LEU A 115 2.07 9.13 0.01
N GLY A 116 3.36 8.82 -0.11
CA GLY A 116 4.37 9.73 -0.66
C GLY A 116 4.06 10.05 -2.12
N SER A 117 3.78 9.01 -2.91
CA SER A 117 3.36 9.17 -4.32
C SER A 117 2.08 10.00 -4.45
N LEU A 118 1.08 9.73 -3.58
CA LEU A 118 -0.16 10.49 -3.54
C LEU A 118 0.07 11.96 -3.14
N TYR A 119 0.92 12.22 -2.15
CA TYR A 119 1.23 13.57 -1.68
C TYR A 119 1.97 14.39 -2.75
N GLU A 120 2.89 13.79 -3.51
CA GLU A 120 3.56 14.46 -4.62
C GLU A 120 2.58 14.86 -5.75
N MET A 121 1.60 14.00 -6.04
CA MET A 121 0.62 14.26 -7.10
C MET A 121 -0.51 15.18 -6.67
N ALA A 122 -0.99 15.02 -5.43
CA ALA A 122 -2.18 15.68 -4.90
C ALA A 122 -2.04 15.90 -3.38
N PRO A 123 -1.23 16.88 -2.93
CA PRO A 123 -0.94 17.08 -1.50
C PRO A 123 -2.18 17.47 -0.66
N GLY A 124 -3.25 17.94 -1.32
CA GLY A 124 -4.53 18.24 -0.69
C GLY A 124 -5.58 17.13 -0.80
N TYR A 125 -5.20 15.92 -1.24
CA TYR A 125 -6.12 14.80 -1.34
C TYR A 125 -6.44 14.24 0.05
N LEU A 126 -7.67 14.45 0.52
CA LEU A 126 -8.10 14.04 1.86
C LEU A 126 -7.12 14.55 2.94
N ASP A 127 -6.73 13.67 3.86
CA ASP A 127 -5.78 13.89 4.95
C ASP A 127 -4.39 13.31 4.63
N VAL A 128 -4.02 13.17 3.34
CA VAL A 128 -2.75 12.53 2.93
C VAL A 128 -1.52 13.14 3.60
N ALA A 129 -1.46 14.47 3.74
CA ALA A 129 -0.35 15.15 4.40
C ALA A 129 -0.22 14.75 5.88
N ASP A 130 -1.36 14.70 6.59
CA ASP A 130 -1.40 14.30 7.99
C ASP A 130 -1.03 12.82 8.14
N ARG A 131 -1.54 11.96 7.25
CA ARG A 131 -1.22 10.52 7.27
C ARG A 131 0.23 10.23 6.96
N LEU A 132 0.83 10.94 6.00
CA LEU A 132 2.23 10.79 5.65
C LEU A 132 3.12 11.18 6.84
N TYR A 133 2.79 12.31 7.49
CA TYR A 133 3.44 12.74 8.71
C TYR A 133 3.31 11.68 9.82
N ASP A 134 2.09 11.24 10.13
CA ASP A 134 1.82 10.31 11.24
C ASP A 134 2.52 8.95 11.01
N ALA A 135 2.47 8.43 9.78
CA ALA A 135 3.14 7.18 9.42
C ALA A 135 4.67 7.30 9.56
N ALA A 136 5.25 8.44 9.14
CA ALA A 136 6.69 8.67 9.26
C ALA A 136 7.14 8.79 10.72
N VAL A 137 6.36 9.48 11.57
CA VAL A 137 6.61 9.53 13.03
C VAL A 137 6.52 8.14 13.65
N ALA A 138 5.46 7.39 13.35
CA ALA A 138 5.27 6.05 13.88
C ALA A 138 6.39 5.08 13.45
N TYR A 139 6.87 5.22 12.21
CA TYR A 139 7.98 4.41 11.73
C TYR A 139 9.31 4.79 12.41
N GLY A 140 9.54 6.09 12.61
CA GLY A 140 10.68 6.58 13.38
C GLY A 140 10.68 6.05 14.81
N ASP A 141 9.53 6.09 15.48
CA ASP A 141 9.35 5.55 16.84
C ASP A 141 9.59 4.05 16.92
N LEU A 142 9.18 3.29 15.89
CA LEU A 142 9.42 1.85 15.81
C LEU A 142 10.92 1.54 15.75
N PHE A 143 11.66 2.19 14.84
CA PHE A 143 13.10 1.98 14.71
C PHE A 143 13.86 2.47 15.93
N ALA A 144 13.44 3.59 16.54
CA ALA A 144 14.03 4.05 17.78
C ALA A 144 13.88 2.97 18.88
N GLN A 145 12.70 2.39 19.06
CA GLN A 145 12.51 1.32 20.04
C GLN A 145 13.38 0.08 19.79
N GLN A 146 13.70 -0.21 18.53
CA GLN A 146 14.54 -1.34 18.12
C GLN A 146 16.04 -1.07 18.24
N GLY A 147 16.44 0.19 18.45
CA GLY A 147 17.84 0.60 18.51
C GLY A 147 18.43 1.01 17.16
N ASP A 148 17.60 1.12 16.12
CA ASP A 148 17.96 1.51 14.77
C ASP A 148 17.90 3.04 14.61
N TRP A 149 18.70 3.73 15.42
CA TRP A 149 18.64 5.17 15.63
C TRP A 149 18.80 6.01 14.36
N CYS A 150 19.73 5.64 13.49
CA CYS A 150 19.97 6.41 12.27
C CYS A 150 18.78 6.33 11.29
N VAL A 151 18.09 5.19 11.28
CA VAL A 151 16.88 4.96 10.48
C VAL A 151 15.72 5.77 11.02
N ALA A 152 15.57 5.78 12.34
CA ALA A 152 14.58 6.58 13.03
C ALA A 152 14.74 8.08 12.71
N VAL A 153 15.98 8.59 12.70
CA VAL A 153 16.28 9.97 12.28
C VAL A 153 15.74 10.26 10.89
N THR A 154 16.00 9.39 9.92
CA THR A 154 15.50 9.56 8.54
C THR A 154 13.98 9.63 8.48
N GLN A 155 13.26 8.81 9.27
CA GLN A 155 11.81 8.87 9.27
C GLN A 155 11.28 10.14 9.95
N TYR A 156 11.92 10.61 11.03
CA TYR A 156 11.55 11.90 11.61
C TYR A 156 11.84 13.08 10.68
N ASP A 157 12.94 13.02 9.91
CA ASP A 157 13.22 14.04 8.89
C ASP A 157 12.11 14.07 7.84
N ARG A 158 11.66 12.91 7.34
CA ARG A 158 10.50 12.82 6.42
C ARG A 158 9.22 13.44 7.01
N ALA A 159 8.95 13.17 8.29
CA ALA A 159 7.81 13.79 8.96
C ALA A 159 7.95 15.32 9.01
N LEU A 160 9.13 15.82 9.38
CA LEU A 160 9.41 17.26 9.51
C LEU A 160 9.42 17.99 8.16
N ASP A 161 9.79 17.32 7.07
CA ASP A 161 9.68 17.82 5.70
C ASP A 161 8.22 18.01 5.27
N THR A 162 7.32 17.19 5.79
CA THR A 162 5.87 17.33 5.56
C THR A 162 5.31 18.48 6.39
N ARG A 163 5.62 18.51 7.68
CA ARG A 163 5.23 19.57 8.61
C ARG A 163 6.19 19.64 9.79
N TYR A 164 6.67 20.84 10.10
CA TYR A 164 7.44 21.07 11.30
C TYR A 164 6.62 20.82 12.57
N ASP A 165 7.18 20.02 13.49
CA ASP A 165 6.67 19.79 14.83
C ASP A 165 7.84 19.82 15.83
N ALA A 166 7.75 20.67 16.84
CA ALA A 166 8.85 20.88 17.80
C ALA A 166 9.13 19.65 18.68
N ALA A 167 8.11 18.85 19.01
CA ALA A 167 8.29 17.65 19.81
C ALA A 167 8.98 16.54 19.00
N VAL A 168 8.59 16.37 17.73
CA VAL A 168 9.27 15.44 16.82
C VAL A 168 10.70 15.90 16.52
N ALA A 169 10.93 17.20 16.30
CA ALA A 169 12.27 17.75 16.11
C ALA A 169 13.17 17.48 17.33
N SER A 170 12.67 17.70 18.55
CA SER A 170 13.41 17.39 19.78
C SER A 170 13.74 15.90 19.90
N ARG A 171 12.79 15.01 19.59
CA ARG A 171 13.00 13.56 19.62
C ARG A 171 14.05 13.14 18.58
N ARG A 172 13.95 13.68 17.37
CA ARG A 172 14.92 13.47 16.29
C ARG A 172 16.33 13.88 16.70
N GLU A 173 16.51 15.01 17.40
CA GLU A 173 17.82 15.44 17.91
C GLU A 173 18.40 14.48 18.96
N GLU A 174 17.56 14.00 19.89
CA GLU A 174 17.93 13.01 20.90
C GLU A 174 18.39 11.70 20.24
N ILE A 175 17.58 11.16 19.32
CA ILE A 175 17.89 9.94 18.57
C ILE A 175 19.14 10.10 17.70
N ALA A 176 19.35 11.28 17.10
CA ALA A 176 20.57 11.58 16.35
C ALA A 176 21.85 11.58 17.22
N ALA A 177 21.75 11.85 18.53
CA ALA A 177 22.89 11.69 19.43
C ALA A 177 23.29 10.21 19.58
N TYR A 178 22.32 9.31 19.72
CA TYR A 178 22.56 7.86 19.77
C TYR A 178 23.15 7.34 18.46
N CYS A 179 22.59 7.75 17.31
CA CYS A 179 23.12 7.44 15.99
C CYS A 179 24.60 7.86 15.82
N ARG A 180 25.02 9.02 16.33
CA ARG A 180 26.43 9.47 16.23
C ARG A 180 27.41 8.63 17.04
N VAL A 181 26.98 8.09 18.18
CA VAL A 181 27.84 7.32 19.10
C VAL A 181 27.87 5.84 18.74
N SER A 182 26.81 5.34 18.12
CA SER A 182 26.72 3.97 17.59
C SER A 182 26.00 4.02 16.25
N PRO A 183 26.69 4.48 15.19
CA PRO A 183 26.09 4.51 13.87
C PRO A 183 25.80 3.08 13.45
N THR A 184 24.51 2.74 13.43
CA THR A 184 24.02 1.70 12.53
C THR A 184 23.87 2.35 11.16
N ASP A 185 24.44 1.75 10.12
CA ASP A 185 24.29 2.29 8.77
C ASP A 185 22.80 2.40 8.41
N THR A 186 22.37 3.57 7.95
CA THR A 186 20.97 3.81 7.58
C THR A 186 20.56 2.90 6.40
N PRO A 187 19.42 2.18 6.46
CA PRO A 187 18.67 1.70 5.32
C PRO A 187 18.16 2.90 4.52
N GLU A 188 18.67 3.13 3.33
CA GLU A 188 17.98 3.94 2.32
C GLU A 188 16.80 3.10 1.81
N GLY A 189 15.59 3.62 1.98
CA GLY A 189 14.34 2.97 1.57
C GLY A 189 13.34 3.99 1.05
N THR A 190 13.63 4.55 -0.13
CA THR A 190 12.64 4.95 -1.14
C THR A 190 13.14 4.34 -2.46
N PRO A 191 12.28 3.77 -3.33
CA PRO A 191 12.76 3.09 -4.53
C PRO A 191 13.29 4.11 -5.55
N GLY A 192 14.56 3.96 -5.92
CA GLY A 192 15.12 4.55 -7.14
C GLY A 192 15.56 3.42 -8.08
N PRO A 193 15.16 3.42 -9.37
CA PRO A 193 15.73 2.50 -10.34
C PRO A 193 17.18 2.95 -10.60
N GLU A 194 18.12 2.02 -10.45
CA GLU A 194 19.57 2.20 -10.66
C GLU A 194 20.30 3.04 -9.60
N GLY A 195 21.15 2.41 -8.78
CA GLY A 195 22.13 3.18 -8.00
C GLY A 195 22.85 2.47 -6.86
N TRP A 196 22.30 1.38 -6.32
CA TRP A 196 23.03 0.59 -5.33
C TRP A 196 24.08 -0.29 -6.00
N PRO A 197 25.30 -0.44 -5.43
CA PRO A 197 26.16 -1.53 -5.83
C PRO A 197 25.46 -2.83 -5.43
N THR A 198 24.75 -3.45 -6.38
CA THR A 198 24.29 -4.81 -6.25
C THR A 198 25.54 -5.68 -6.07
N PRO A 199 25.78 -6.33 -4.91
CA PRO A 199 26.82 -7.34 -4.86
C PRO A 199 26.60 -8.34 -6.00
N SER A 200 27.61 -8.63 -6.80
CA SER A 200 27.47 -9.59 -7.92
C SER A 200 27.64 -11.05 -7.47
N GLY A 201 27.72 -11.29 -6.15
CA GLY A 201 27.98 -12.58 -5.55
C GLY A 201 26.72 -13.46 -5.42
N ALA A 202 26.90 -14.77 -5.46
CA ALA A 202 25.82 -15.73 -5.20
C ALA A 202 25.57 -15.83 -3.69
N PHE A 203 24.34 -15.55 -3.23
CA PHE A 203 23.95 -15.72 -1.83
C PHE A 203 23.55 -17.16 -1.53
N VAL A 204 23.78 -17.60 -0.29
CA VAL A 204 23.31 -18.89 0.23
C VAL A 204 22.42 -18.65 1.44
N GLY A 205 21.18 -19.13 1.38
CA GLY A 205 20.25 -19.10 2.49
C GLY A 205 20.41 -20.29 3.43
N ARG A 206 20.24 -20.07 4.73
CA ARG A 206 20.17 -21.13 5.75
C ARG A 206 19.24 -20.74 6.89
N VAL A 207 18.60 -21.73 7.50
CA VAL A 207 17.96 -21.56 8.82
C VAL A 207 19.05 -21.60 9.88
N VAL A 208 19.08 -20.57 10.73
CA VAL A 208 20.07 -20.43 11.81
C VAL A 208 19.57 -21.13 13.06
N GLU A 209 18.36 -20.80 13.51
CA GLU A 209 17.74 -21.37 14.70
C GLU A 209 16.22 -21.15 14.70
N GLN A 210 15.54 -21.77 15.66
CA GLN A 210 14.15 -21.47 15.99
C GLN A 210 14.03 -21.11 17.47
N THR A 211 13.42 -19.98 17.76
CA THR A 211 13.19 -19.51 19.13
C THR A 211 11.71 -19.66 19.48
N PRO A 212 11.36 -20.32 20.61
CA PRO A 212 9.99 -20.31 21.10
C PRO A 212 9.51 -18.89 21.42
N LEU A 213 8.24 -18.62 21.14
CA LEU A 213 7.56 -17.35 21.39
C LEU A 213 6.13 -17.66 21.87
N GLU A 214 5.71 -17.07 22.99
CA GLU A 214 4.32 -17.18 23.46
C GLU A 214 3.39 -16.36 22.55
N SER A 215 3.01 -16.94 21.43
CA SER A 215 2.16 -16.31 20.42
C SER A 215 1.32 -17.37 19.69
N ASP A 216 0.14 -16.97 19.23
CA ASP A 216 -0.72 -17.75 18.34
C ASP A 216 -0.38 -17.50 16.85
N LYS A 217 0.76 -16.87 16.56
CA LYS A 217 1.26 -16.58 15.21
C LYS A 217 2.59 -17.27 14.92
N ILE A 218 2.96 -17.23 13.64
CA ILE A 218 4.22 -17.72 13.09
C ILE A 218 5.05 -16.51 12.66
N TYR A 219 6.35 -16.56 12.91
CA TYR A 219 7.28 -15.48 12.60
C TYR A 219 8.48 -16.04 11.84
N ILE A 220 8.84 -15.44 10.72
CA ILE A 220 10.09 -15.73 10.02
C ILE A 220 10.87 -14.43 9.91
N ARG A 221 12.04 -14.39 10.53
CA ARG A 221 12.89 -13.21 10.57
C ARG A 221 14.29 -13.59 10.11
N GLY A 222 15.06 -12.65 9.62
CA GLY A 222 16.39 -13.01 9.16
C GLY A 222 17.28 -11.85 8.78
N ARG A 223 18.45 -12.19 8.24
CA ARG A 223 19.44 -11.25 7.76
C ARG A 223 19.95 -11.59 6.37
N VAL A 224 20.26 -10.57 5.58
CA VAL A 224 21.04 -10.66 4.34
C VAL A 224 22.42 -10.06 4.60
N LEU A 225 23.48 -10.83 4.37
CA LEU A 225 24.84 -10.49 4.77
C LEU A 225 25.81 -10.58 3.58
N ASP A 226 26.76 -9.65 3.49
CA ASP A 226 27.87 -9.71 2.54
C ASP A 226 28.90 -10.79 2.95
N ARG A 227 29.94 -10.98 2.12
CA ARG A 227 31.01 -11.95 2.41
C ARG A 227 31.74 -11.68 3.74
N ASN A 228 31.75 -10.42 4.19
CA ASN A 228 32.40 -9.97 5.42
C ASN A 228 31.48 -10.04 6.64
N GLY A 229 30.21 -10.45 6.46
CA GLY A 229 29.20 -10.52 7.51
C GLY A 229 28.53 -9.18 7.84
N ARG A 230 28.63 -8.20 6.95
CA ARG A 230 27.91 -6.91 7.07
C ARG A 230 26.52 -7.03 6.47
N GLY A 231 25.55 -6.32 7.04
CA GLY A 231 24.19 -6.25 6.50
C GLY A 231 24.15 -5.76 5.06
N VAL A 232 23.25 -6.32 4.26
CA VAL A 232 22.97 -5.88 2.90
C VAL A 232 21.51 -5.46 2.83
N GLY A 233 21.29 -4.15 2.79
CA GLY A 233 19.96 -3.56 2.61
C GLY A 233 19.51 -3.51 1.16
N GLY A 234 18.22 -3.22 0.97
CA GLY A 234 17.62 -3.10 -0.35
C GLY A 234 17.39 -4.44 -1.05
N VAL A 235 17.59 -5.56 -0.36
CA VAL A 235 17.39 -6.89 -0.95
C VAL A 235 15.94 -7.29 -0.78
N VAL A 236 15.25 -7.47 -1.90
CA VAL A 236 13.89 -8.00 -1.90
C VAL A 236 13.94 -9.48 -1.51
N VAL A 237 13.51 -9.75 -0.27
CA VAL A 237 13.28 -11.10 0.23
C VAL A 237 11.83 -11.43 -0.07
N LYS A 238 11.59 -12.50 -0.81
CA LYS A 238 10.26 -13.05 -1.03
C LYS A 238 10.04 -14.21 -0.07
N ILE A 239 8.88 -14.26 0.56
CA ILE A 239 8.38 -15.47 1.22
C ILE A 239 7.24 -16.04 0.38
N GLN A 240 7.21 -17.36 0.21
CA GLN A 240 6.21 -18.04 -0.59
C GLN A 240 5.76 -19.35 0.08
N ALA A 241 4.47 -19.63 -0.02
CA ALA A 241 3.87 -20.93 0.24
C ALA A 241 2.78 -21.19 -0.81
N TRP A 242 2.94 -22.26 -1.59
CA TRP A 242 2.08 -22.56 -2.74
C TRP A 242 2.02 -21.39 -3.75
N ASP A 243 0.83 -20.88 -4.04
CA ASP A 243 0.54 -19.73 -4.92
C ASP A 243 0.55 -18.38 -4.17
N TRP A 244 0.59 -18.38 -2.83
CA TRP A 244 0.68 -17.18 -2.02
C TRP A 244 2.15 -16.74 -1.85
N SER A 245 2.40 -15.44 -1.97
CA SER A 245 3.67 -14.84 -1.61
C SER A 245 3.55 -13.38 -1.19
N VAL A 246 4.47 -12.94 -0.36
CA VAL A 246 4.70 -11.52 -0.06
C VAL A 246 6.19 -11.24 -0.09
N THR A 247 6.57 -9.97 -0.23
CA THR A 247 7.97 -9.54 -0.22
C THR A 247 8.22 -8.61 0.95
N HIS A 248 9.48 -8.55 1.38
CA HIS A 248 9.98 -7.60 2.34
C HIS A 248 11.38 -7.17 1.89
N VAL A 249 11.68 -5.88 1.98
CA VAL A 249 12.99 -5.35 1.60
C VAL A 249 13.86 -5.35 2.85
N SER A 250 15.04 -5.98 2.75
CA SER A 250 15.96 -5.96 3.87
C SER A 250 16.40 -4.53 4.22
N ASP A 251 16.51 -4.25 5.51
CA ASP A 251 17.03 -2.98 6.00
C ASP A 251 18.57 -2.89 5.84
N GLY A 252 19.18 -1.77 6.19
CA GLY A 252 20.62 -1.54 6.09
C GLY A 252 21.49 -2.52 6.90
N ASN A 253 20.93 -3.15 7.94
CA ASN A 253 21.56 -4.24 8.69
C ASN A 253 21.30 -5.62 8.06
N GLY A 254 20.63 -5.64 6.91
CA GLY A 254 20.18 -6.82 6.21
C GLY A 254 18.95 -7.47 6.81
N LEU A 255 18.33 -6.88 7.86
CA LEU A 255 17.22 -7.51 8.56
C LEU A 255 15.97 -7.53 7.68
N PHE A 256 15.22 -8.62 7.75
CA PHE A 256 13.90 -8.74 7.18
C PHE A 256 12.99 -9.51 8.13
N SER A 257 11.67 -9.29 8.01
CA SER A 257 10.68 -10.01 8.81
C SER A 257 9.39 -10.29 8.06
N PHE A 258 8.84 -11.46 8.30
CA PHE A 258 7.51 -11.90 7.93
C PHE A 258 6.81 -12.37 9.20
N ASP A 259 6.17 -11.41 9.86
CA ASP A 259 5.55 -11.60 11.16
C ASP A 259 4.05 -11.79 11.01
N GLY A 260 3.42 -12.52 11.93
CA GLY A 260 1.96 -12.68 11.94
C GLY A 260 1.41 -13.71 10.94
N LEU A 261 2.28 -14.57 10.38
CA LEU A 261 1.87 -15.68 9.51
C LEU A 261 0.93 -16.63 10.27
N ASN A 262 -0.01 -17.23 9.55
CA ASN A 262 -1.12 -18.01 10.14
C ASN A 262 -1.29 -19.42 9.54
N GLN A 263 -0.32 -19.91 8.77
CA GLN A 263 -0.32 -21.27 8.21
C GLN A 263 0.95 -22.02 8.64
N PRO A 264 0.84 -23.15 9.37
CA PRO A 264 2.00 -23.90 9.86
C PRO A 264 2.60 -24.79 8.76
N VAL A 265 3.25 -24.15 7.79
CA VAL A 265 3.86 -24.81 6.62
C VAL A 265 5.34 -24.42 6.49
N ALA A 266 6.09 -25.18 5.70
CA ALA A 266 7.39 -24.70 5.25
C ALA A 266 7.18 -23.56 4.24
N TYR A 267 7.92 -22.48 4.43
CA TYR A 267 7.92 -21.32 3.56
C TYR A 267 9.24 -21.29 2.80
N THR A 268 9.15 -21.10 1.49
CA THR A 268 10.32 -20.82 0.65
C THR A 268 10.66 -19.35 0.77
N LEU A 269 11.84 -19.03 1.28
CA LEU A 269 12.40 -17.69 1.20
C LEU A 269 13.36 -17.62 0.02
N SER A 270 13.28 -16.56 -0.78
CA SER A 270 14.20 -16.31 -1.88
C SER A 270 14.56 -14.84 -2.00
N LEU A 271 15.67 -14.54 -2.65
CA LEU A 271 16.08 -13.17 -2.95
C LEU A 271 15.76 -12.88 -4.42
N GLU A 272 14.84 -11.97 -4.72
CA GLU A 272 14.35 -11.77 -6.10
C GLU A 272 15.44 -11.24 -7.05
N ASN A 273 16.32 -10.40 -6.54
CA ASN A 273 17.43 -9.83 -7.31
C ASN A 273 18.65 -10.78 -7.42
N TYR A 274 18.59 -11.97 -6.81
CA TYR A 274 19.71 -12.93 -6.75
C TYR A 274 19.24 -14.35 -7.11
N PRO A 275 19.20 -14.66 -8.42
CA PRO A 275 18.71 -15.95 -8.91
C PRO A 275 19.41 -17.13 -8.23
N GLY A 276 18.62 -18.03 -7.64
CA GLY A 276 19.11 -19.25 -6.99
C GLY A 276 19.41 -19.11 -5.49
N ALA A 277 19.36 -17.91 -4.91
CA ALA A 277 19.43 -17.72 -3.47
C ALA A 277 18.06 -18.04 -2.84
N SER A 278 17.91 -19.24 -2.27
CA SER A 278 16.68 -19.65 -1.57
C SER A 278 16.95 -20.56 -0.37
N VAL A 279 15.98 -20.63 0.54
CA VAL A 279 16.00 -21.50 1.72
C VAL A 279 14.58 -21.84 2.16
N GLU A 280 14.38 -23.10 2.57
CA GLU A 280 13.14 -23.54 3.21
C GLU A 280 13.19 -23.24 4.71
N ALA A 281 12.26 -22.40 5.17
CA ALA A 281 12.12 -22.01 6.56
C ALA A 281 10.86 -22.67 7.16
N PRO A 282 10.97 -23.44 8.26
CA PRO A 282 9.80 -24.00 8.91
C PRO A 282 8.91 -22.90 9.51
N GLY A 283 7.62 -22.88 9.15
CA GLY A 283 6.61 -22.07 9.80
C GLY A 283 5.89 -22.87 10.89
N GLU A 284 6.17 -22.55 12.16
CA GLU A 284 5.63 -23.26 13.30
C GLU A 284 5.01 -22.30 14.30
N TRP A 285 3.83 -22.65 14.81
CA TRP A 285 3.11 -21.83 15.78
C TRP A 285 3.94 -21.53 17.02
N GLY A 286 3.88 -20.29 17.50
CA GLY A 286 4.59 -19.87 18.70
C GLY A 286 6.10 -20.00 18.57
N LYS A 287 6.63 -19.81 17.35
CA LYS A 287 8.07 -19.79 17.09
C LYS A 287 8.45 -18.65 16.14
N ILE A 288 9.68 -18.17 16.35
CA ILE A 288 10.43 -17.38 15.38
C ILE A 288 11.42 -18.32 14.71
N THR A 289 11.36 -18.43 13.38
CA THR A 289 12.39 -19.09 12.59
C THR A 289 13.36 -18.02 12.07
N TRP A 290 14.64 -18.17 12.43
CA TRP A 290 15.69 -17.24 12.04
C TRP A 290 16.40 -17.72 10.77
N VAL A 291 16.48 -16.86 9.77
CA VAL A 291 17.05 -17.15 8.45
C VAL A 291 18.24 -16.23 8.17
N GLU A 292 19.27 -16.74 7.52
CA GLU A 292 20.42 -15.95 7.08
C GLU A 292 20.68 -16.24 5.60
N PHE A 293 20.74 -15.19 4.78
CA PHE A 293 21.32 -15.22 3.45
C PHE A 293 22.70 -14.59 3.50
N LYS A 294 23.74 -15.32 3.07
CA LYS A 294 25.11 -14.79 3.06
C LYS A 294 25.75 -14.88 1.67
N GLU A 295 26.37 -13.80 1.21
CA GLU A 295 27.12 -13.74 -0.04
C GLU A 295 28.29 -14.74 -0.01
N ARG A 296 28.44 -15.54 -1.06
CA ARG A 296 29.61 -16.40 -1.24
C ARG A 296 30.87 -15.56 -1.48
N GLY A 297 31.96 -15.98 -0.84
CA GLY A 297 33.31 -15.47 -1.09
C GLY A 297 33.91 -15.98 -2.39
#